data_AF-A0A2D6CT08-F1
#
_entry.id   AF-A0A2D6CT08-F1
#
_cell.length_a   1.000
_cell.length_b   1.000
_cell.length_c   1.000
_cell.angle_alpha   90.00
_cell.angle_beta   90.00
_cell.angle_gamma   90.00
#
_symmetry.space_group_name_H-M   'P 1'
#
loop_
_entity.id
_entity.type
_entity.pdbx_description
1 polymer ?
#
loop_
_entity_poly.entity_id
_entity_poly.type
_entity_poly.pdbx_seq_one_letter_code
_entity_poly.pdbx_strand_id
1 'polypeptide(L)'
;MSANAMPTHTQDAHQPYLISWNVTRRCNLSCAHCYMDAGARSAPSDDELTTEEGLRLLDDIADVGPGAMLVLTGGEPLLRPDIFDLAEHAAQRGLLVVLGTNAYLLGDAAAQQLADAGVRGVGISLDSTRATGHDDFRDRPGSWRRALEAMDVCRRRGLEFQVQMSVTTQNVDEVPSVLDLARDKGAKAFNVFFLVCTGRGQGITDISPQEYERTLSSLVELGGSHGGMMVRARCAPYVARIARQSDPGLSVYEDQVACIAATHYCRITPDGAVTPCPYLPAVAGAIREQPFGEIWRGSELLAEMRSGNLGGKCGACEYGATCGGCRARAFAMTGDYMAEDSWCLHQPPQASHGVGDREPAREPVWTEEARDRFARAPGFVRKMVMRKIEQYAREHDHHLITAEVVDGAKGGMRVPPMSPKGGLSRSSSPLDRATTSSRLRARRAREARQGEDG
;
A
#
# COMPACT_ATOMS: atom_id res chain seq x y z
N MET A 1 -26.93 -41.80 -21.21
CA MET A 1 -26.94 -40.92 -20.02
C MET A 1 -25.49 -40.54 -19.76
N SER A 2 -25.05 -39.39 -20.29
CA SER A 2 -23.68 -38.90 -20.07
C SER A 2 -23.55 -38.39 -18.64
N ALA A 3 -22.60 -38.97 -17.91
CA ALA A 3 -22.14 -38.43 -16.65
C ALA A 3 -21.46 -37.08 -16.91
N ASN A 4 -22.01 -36.02 -16.33
CA ASN A 4 -21.35 -34.71 -16.27
C ASN A 4 -20.12 -34.86 -15.37
N ALA A 5 -18.94 -34.79 -15.98
CA ALA A 5 -17.69 -34.61 -15.26
C ALA A 5 -17.75 -33.26 -14.54
N MET A 6 -17.55 -33.28 -13.22
CA MET A 6 -17.30 -32.06 -12.46
C MET A 6 -16.02 -31.40 -12.98
N PRO A 7 -15.99 -30.07 -13.18
CA PRO A 7 -14.79 -29.39 -13.61
C PRO A 7 -13.73 -29.56 -12.52
N THR A 8 -12.66 -30.26 -12.87
CA THR A 8 -11.42 -30.31 -12.11
C THR A 8 -10.75 -28.94 -12.21
N HIS A 9 -11.14 -28.01 -11.34
CA HIS A 9 -10.33 -26.82 -11.09
C HIS A 9 -9.02 -27.29 -10.45
N THR A 10 -7.94 -27.30 -11.22
CA THR A 10 -6.59 -27.22 -10.67
C THR A 10 -6.54 -25.95 -9.82
N GLN A 11 -6.56 -26.08 -8.48
CA GLN A 11 -6.44 -24.94 -7.59
C GLN A 11 -5.10 -24.27 -7.86
N ASP A 12 -5.13 -23.03 -8.38
CA ASP A 12 -3.96 -22.18 -8.48
C ASP A 12 -3.48 -21.89 -7.05
N ALA A 13 -2.30 -22.38 -6.68
CA ALA A 13 -1.73 -22.22 -5.35
C ALA A 13 -1.52 -20.75 -4.97
N HIS A 14 -1.58 -19.83 -5.93
CA HIS A 14 -1.43 -18.39 -5.75
C HIS A 14 -2.65 -17.62 -6.27
N GLN A 15 -3.85 -18.20 -6.21
CA GLN A 15 -5.07 -17.47 -6.50
C GLN A 15 -5.19 -16.24 -5.56
N PRO A 16 -5.42 -15.02 -6.08
CA PRO A 16 -5.56 -13.84 -5.24
C PRO A 16 -6.92 -13.85 -4.57
N TYR A 17 -6.94 -13.67 -3.24
CA TYR A 17 -8.17 -13.52 -2.47
C TYR A 17 -8.35 -12.08 -1.95
N LEU A 18 -7.32 -11.24 -2.03
CA LEU A 18 -7.40 -9.84 -1.61
C LEU A 18 -6.71 -8.97 -2.65
N ILE A 19 -7.40 -7.99 -3.20
CA ILE A 19 -6.82 -7.03 -4.14
C ILE A 19 -7.20 -5.64 -3.67
N SER A 20 -6.25 -4.72 -3.66
CA SER A 20 -6.55 -3.30 -3.41
C SER A 20 -6.36 -2.48 -4.66
N TRP A 21 -7.36 -1.72 -5.06
CA TRP A 21 -7.24 -0.77 -6.16
C TRP A 21 -7.24 0.63 -5.60
N ASN A 22 -6.13 1.36 -5.82
CA ASN A 22 -6.08 2.79 -5.62
C ASN A 22 -6.78 3.47 -6.79
N VAL A 23 -8.04 3.84 -6.60
CA VAL A 23 -8.91 4.30 -7.69
C VAL A 23 -8.62 5.74 -8.12
N THR A 24 -7.96 6.54 -7.29
CA THR A 24 -7.59 7.92 -7.60
C THR A 24 -6.42 8.39 -6.72
N ARG A 25 -5.67 9.40 -7.18
CA ARG A 25 -4.64 10.11 -6.40
C ARG A 25 -5.21 11.28 -5.60
N ARG A 26 -6.45 11.70 -5.87
CA ARG A 26 -7.08 12.84 -5.19
C ARG A 26 -7.45 12.46 -3.76
N CYS A 27 -7.17 13.35 -2.80
CA CYS A 27 -7.59 13.21 -1.41
C CYS A 27 -7.97 14.57 -0.83
N ASN A 28 -8.98 14.60 0.04
CA ASN A 28 -9.42 15.79 0.77
C ASN A 28 -8.67 16.01 2.10
N LEU A 29 -7.66 15.17 2.36
CA LEU A 29 -6.74 15.23 3.50
C LEU A 29 -5.27 15.30 3.03
N SER A 30 -4.37 15.63 3.95
CA SER A 30 -2.92 15.66 3.69
C SER A 30 -2.15 14.88 4.77
N CYS A 31 -2.63 13.70 5.15
CA CYS A 31 -2.10 12.92 6.27
C CYS A 31 -0.57 12.75 6.22
N ALA A 32 0.08 12.85 7.38
CA ALA A 32 1.53 12.83 7.49
C ALA A 32 2.15 11.49 7.06
N HIS A 33 1.42 10.38 7.25
CA HIS A 33 1.89 9.01 6.97
C HIS A 33 1.53 8.48 5.56
N CYS A 34 0.95 9.31 4.69
CA CYS A 34 0.35 8.82 3.44
C CYS A 34 1.39 8.20 2.50
N TYR A 35 1.21 6.91 2.19
CA TYR A 35 2.12 6.16 1.31
C TYR A 35 2.02 6.58 -0.16
N MET A 36 0.88 7.14 -0.59
CA MET A 36 0.67 7.62 -1.97
C MET A 36 1.11 9.06 -2.21
N ASP A 37 1.37 9.81 -1.14
CA ASP A 37 1.45 11.28 -1.21
C ASP A 37 0.20 11.90 -1.89
N ALA A 38 -0.98 11.32 -1.64
CA ALA A 38 -2.26 11.81 -2.15
C ALA A 38 -2.71 13.06 -1.39
N GLY A 39 -3.22 14.10 -2.05
CA GLY A 39 -3.67 15.31 -1.36
C GLY A 39 -4.55 16.21 -2.22
N ALA A 40 -5.04 17.30 -1.62
CA ALA A 40 -5.94 18.24 -2.30
C ALA A 40 -5.27 18.98 -3.48
N ARG A 41 -3.93 18.97 -3.51
CA ARG A 41 -3.10 19.54 -4.59
C ARG A 41 -2.75 18.53 -5.69
N SER A 42 -3.11 17.26 -5.52
CA SER A 42 -3.00 16.27 -6.59
C SER A 42 -4.06 16.63 -7.63
N ALA A 43 -3.65 17.32 -8.70
CA ALA A 43 -4.53 17.60 -9.83
C ALA A 43 -5.11 16.28 -10.38
N PRO A 44 -6.30 16.30 -11.00
CA PRO A 44 -6.71 15.20 -11.86
C PRO A 44 -5.55 14.93 -12.81
N SER A 45 -5.01 13.72 -12.74
CA SER A 45 -3.98 13.30 -13.67
C SER A 45 -4.70 12.62 -14.82
N ASP A 46 -4.51 13.11 -16.04
CA ASP A 46 -5.13 12.57 -17.25
C ASP A 46 -4.72 11.11 -17.52
N ASP A 47 -3.79 10.55 -16.72
CA ASP A 47 -3.35 9.17 -16.78
C ASP A 47 -4.15 8.21 -15.87
N GLU A 48 -5.08 8.68 -15.03
CA GLU A 48 -5.91 7.77 -14.22
C GLU A 48 -6.80 6.89 -15.11
N LEU A 49 -7.10 5.68 -14.65
CA LEU A 49 -7.99 4.75 -15.36
C LEU A 49 -9.37 5.36 -15.51
N THR A 50 -9.84 5.40 -16.75
CA THR A 50 -11.22 5.77 -17.09
C THR A 50 -12.22 4.79 -16.48
N THR A 51 -13.51 5.15 -16.47
CA THR A 51 -14.58 4.24 -16.02
C THR A 51 -14.57 2.95 -16.83
N GLU A 52 -14.43 3.03 -18.15
CA GLU A 52 -14.42 1.88 -19.05
C GLU A 52 -13.24 0.93 -18.80
N GLU A 53 -12.04 1.49 -18.60
CA GLU A 53 -10.86 0.70 -18.21
C GLU A 53 -11.05 0.07 -16.83
N GLY A 54 -11.67 0.80 -15.91
CA GLY A 54 -12.02 0.33 -14.58
C GLY A 54 -12.95 -0.87 -14.60
N LEU A 55 -14.03 -0.82 -15.38
CA LEU A 55 -14.99 -1.92 -15.51
C LEU A 55 -14.33 -3.18 -16.10
N ARG A 56 -13.50 -3.03 -17.14
CA ARG A 56 -12.71 -4.15 -17.69
C ARG A 56 -11.76 -4.75 -16.65
N LEU A 57 -11.07 -3.92 -15.88
CA LEU A 57 -10.19 -4.38 -14.81
C LEU A 57 -10.95 -5.21 -13.77
N LEU A 58 -12.17 -4.81 -13.41
CA LEU A 58 -13.00 -5.53 -12.46
C LEU A 58 -13.44 -6.90 -13.00
N ASP A 59 -13.74 -6.98 -14.30
CA ASP A 59 -14.03 -8.25 -14.97
C ASP A 59 -12.80 -9.18 -14.91
N ASP A 60 -11.62 -8.69 -15.28
CA ASP A 60 -10.38 -9.46 -15.23
C ASP A 60 -10.05 -9.93 -13.79
N ILE A 61 -10.26 -9.08 -12.79
CA ILE A 61 -10.04 -9.43 -11.37
C ILE A 61 -10.98 -10.56 -10.95
N ALA A 62 -12.26 -10.48 -11.30
CA ALA A 62 -13.25 -11.50 -10.96
C ALA A 62 -12.95 -12.84 -11.62
N ASP A 63 -12.42 -12.83 -12.84
CA ASP A 63 -12.05 -14.05 -13.57
C ASP A 63 -10.81 -14.73 -12.97
N VAL A 64 -9.86 -13.95 -12.43
CA VAL A 64 -8.63 -14.46 -11.81
C VAL A 64 -8.84 -14.88 -10.37
N GLY A 65 -9.65 -14.13 -9.61
CA GLY A 65 -9.97 -14.39 -8.21
C GLY A 65 -11.47 -14.36 -7.96
N PRO A 66 -12.22 -15.40 -8.39
CA PRO A 66 -13.65 -15.49 -8.08
C PRO A 66 -13.90 -15.38 -6.58
N GLY A 67 -14.77 -14.44 -6.18
CA GLY A 67 -15.08 -14.19 -4.76
C GLY A 67 -13.99 -13.44 -3.99
N ALA A 68 -12.93 -12.95 -4.64
CA ALA A 68 -11.89 -12.18 -3.97
C ALA A 68 -12.45 -10.91 -3.31
N MET A 69 -11.84 -10.54 -2.18
CA MET A 69 -12.08 -9.26 -1.54
C MET A 69 -11.40 -8.15 -2.34
N LEU A 70 -12.21 -7.23 -2.86
CA LEU A 70 -11.72 -6.04 -3.55
C LEU A 70 -11.82 -4.83 -2.61
N VAL A 71 -10.68 -4.26 -2.27
CA VAL A 71 -10.59 -3.02 -1.50
C VAL A 71 -10.46 -1.83 -2.45
N LEU A 72 -11.54 -1.11 -2.65
CA LEU A 72 -11.53 0.19 -3.34
C LEU A 72 -10.98 1.24 -2.37
N THR A 73 -9.79 1.76 -2.67
CA THR A 73 -9.04 2.70 -1.82
C THR A 73 -8.28 3.70 -2.70
N GLY A 74 -7.21 4.34 -2.24
CA GLY A 74 -6.45 5.33 -3.00
C GLY A 74 -6.10 6.54 -2.15
N GLY A 75 -6.23 7.73 -2.74
CA GLY A 75 -6.39 8.95 -1.96
C GLY A 75 -7.69 8.88 -1.15
N GLU A 76 -8.76 9.49 -1.64
CA GLU A 76 -10.11 9.29 -1.10
C GLU A 76 -11.03 8.79 -2.21
N PRO A 77 -11.49 7.52 -2.16
CA PRO A 77 -12.39 6.95 -3.17
C PRO A 77 -13.66 7.75 -3.38
N LEU A 78 -14.24 8.34 -2.32
CA LEU A 78 -15.47 9.13 -2.41
C LEU A 78 -15.31 10.45 -3.20
N LEU A 79 -14.10 10.79 -3.66
CA LEU A 79 -13.86 11.89 -4.61
C LEU A 79 -13.93 11.44 -6.07
N ARG A 80 -13.89 10.14 -6.35
CA ARG A 80 -13.96 9.59 -7.71
C ARG A 80 -15.44 9.59 -8.18
N PRO A 81 -15.78 10.24 -9.31
CA PRO A 81 -17.18 10.45 -9.71
C PRO A 81 -17.99 9.17 -9.94
N ASP A 82 -17.33 8.14 -10.48
CA ASP A 82 -17.88 6.84 -10.87
C ASP A 82 -17.68 5.75 -9.80
N ILE A 83 -17.36 6.12 -8.55
CA ILE A 83 -16.99 5.14 -7.51
C ILE A 83 -18.12 4.16 -7.19
N PHE A 84 -19.38 4.62 -7.20
CA PHE A 84 -20.54 3.77 -6.92
C PHE A 84 -20.80 2.80 -8.08
N ASP A 85 -20.67 3.25 -9.32
CA ASP A 85 -20.81 2.41 -10.51
C ASP A 85 -19.75 1.29 -10.54
N LEU A 86 -18.50 1.63 -10.19
CA LEU A 86 -17.42 0.65 -10.08
C LEU A 86 -17.67 -0.36 -8.95
N ALA A 87 -18.18 0.09 -7.80
CA ALA A 87 -18.51 -0.78 -6.69
C ALA A 87 -19.66 -1.74 -7.04
N GLU A 88 -20.70 -1.22 -7.70
CA GLU A 88 -21.84 -2.01 -8.15
C GLU A 88 -21.42 -3.08 -9.16
N HIS A 89 -20.64 -2.71 -10.18
CA HIS A 89 -20.14 -3.66 -11.18
C HIS A 89 -19.28 -4.75 -10.54
N ALA A 90 -18.37 -4.38 -9.63
CA ALA A 90 -17.54 -5.34 -8.91
C ALA A 90 -18.39 -6.34 -8.09
N ALA A 91 -19.42 -5.86 -7.40
CA ALA A 91 -20.33 -6.69 -6.63
C ALA A 91 -21.15 -7.63 -7.54
N GLN A 92 -21.65 -7.14 -8.67
CA GLN A 92 -22.38 -7.94 -9.67
C GLN A 92 -21.51 -9.04 -10.28
N ARG A 93 -20.20 -8.79 -10.43
CA ARG A 93 -19.21 -9.81 -10.82
C ARG A 93 -18.83 -10.80 -9.71
N GLY A 94 -19.45 -10.68 -8.52
CA GLY A 94 -19.28 -11.61 -7.41
C GLY A 94 -18.07 -11.33 -6.52
N LEU A 95 -17.44 -10.16 -6.62
CA LEU A 95 -16.37 -9.75 -5.71
C LEU A 95 -16.93 -9.29 -4.36
N LEU A 96 -16.18 -9.55 -3.28
CA LEU A 96 -16.50 -9.01 -1.96
C LEU A 96 -15.96 -7.58 -1.86
N VAL A 97 -16.80 -6.58 -2.15
CA VAL A 97 -16.38 -5.18 -2.22
C VAL A 97 -16.30 -4.53 -0.82
N VAL A 98 -15.16 -3.92 -0.55
CA VAL A 98 -14.86 -3.16 0.67
C VAL A 98 -14.32 -1.78 0.28
N LEU A 99 -14.79 -0.72 0.94
CA LEU A 99 -14.29 0.64 0.74
C LEU A 99 -13.28 1.03 1.83
N GLY A 100 -12.05 1.42 1.46
CA GLY A 100 -11.09 2.04 2.38
C GLY A 100 -11.16 3.56 2.28
N THR A 101 -11.66 4.24 3.32
CA THR A 101 -11.93 5.68 3.32
C THR A 101 -11.34 6.39 4.54
N ASN A 102 -11.07 7.68 4.38
CA ASN A 102 -10.78 8.57 5.50
C ASN A 102 -12.02 9.03 6.28
N ALA A 103 -13.21 8.59 5.86
CA ALA A 103 -14.52 8.81 6.47
C ALA A 103 -15.03 10.25 6.49
N TYR A 104 -14.25 11.24 6.07
CA TYR A 104 -14.65 12.65 6.14
C TYR A 104 -15.89 12.97 5.29
N LEU A 105 -16.04 12.27 4.16
CA LEU A 105 -17.16 12.40 3.22
C LEU A 105 -18.24 11.31 3.42
N LEU A 106 -18.03 10.37 4.35
CA LEU A 106 -18.93 9.24 4.57
C LEU A 106 -20.12 9.66 5.45
N GLY A 107 -21.03 10.42 4.85
CA GLY A 107 -22.33 10.74 5.41
C GLY A 107 -23.38 9.67 5.10
N ASP A 108 -24.59 9.92 5.57
CA ASP A 108 -25.73 9.00 5.44
C ASP A 108 -26.11 8.69 3.98
N ALA A 109 -26.11 9.69 3.09
CA ALA A 109 -26.37 9.50 1.67
C ALA A 109 -25.29 8.66 0.97
N ALA A 110 -24.01 8.94 1.23
CA ALA A 110 -22.90 8.18 0.66
C ALA A 110 -22.92 6.73 1.15
N ALA A 111 -23.20 6.50 2.44
CA ALA A 111 -23.33 5.16 2.99
C ALA A 111 -24.51 4.38 2.39
N GLN A 112 -25.64 5.04 2.13
CA GLN A 112 -26.77 4.41 1.45
C GLN A 112 -26.36 4.00 0.02
N GLN A 113 -25.72 4.89 -0.74
CA GLN A 113 -25.25 4.58 -2.09
C GLN A 113 -24.24 3.42 -2.13
N LEU A 114 -23.34 3.33 -1.14
CA LEU A 114 -22.43 2.19 -1.01
C LEU A 114 -23.19 0.89 -0.76
N ALA A 115 -24.16 0.90 0.15
CA ALA A 115 -24.97 -0.28 0.45
C ALA A 115 -25.79 -0.73 -0.77
N ASP A 116 -26.40 0.22 -1.50
CA ASP A 116 -27.16 -0.04 -2.73
C ASP A 116 -26.26 -0.61 -3.84
N ALA A 117 -25.01 -0.12 -3.93
CA ALA A 117 -23.99 -0.65 -4.84
C ALA A 117 -23.41 -2.01 -4.40
N GLY A 118 -23.92 -2.63 -3.34
CA GLY A 118 -23.48 -3.96 -2.90
C GLY A 118 -22.17 -3.97 -2.10
N VAL A 119 -21.67 -2.82 -1.65
CA VAL A 119 -20.52 -2.76 -0.74
C VAL A 119 -20.87 -3.42 0.59
N ARG A 120 -20.01 -4.32 1.06
CA ARG A 120 -20.25 -5.11 2.27
C ARG A 120 -19.55 -4.55 3.50
N GLY A 121 -18.40 -3.90 3.30
CA GLY A 121 -17.54 -3.45 4.38
C GLY A 121 -16.93 -2.07 4.13
N VAL A 122 -16.66 -1.34 5.22
CA VAL A 122 -15.93 -0.06 5.18
C VAL A 122 -14.74 -0.10 6.13
N GLY A 123 -13.55 0.18 5.63
CA GLY A 123 -12.36 0.44 6.43
C GLY A 123 -12.28 1.92 6.82
N ILE A 124 -12.62 2.22 8.07
CA ILE A 124 -12.61 3.56 8.64
C ILE A 124 -11.28 3.82 9.33
N SER A 125 -10.66 4.91 8.92
CA SER A 125 -9.45 5.46 9.50
C SER A 125 -9.66 6.10 10.88
N LEU A 126 -8.98 5.63 11.92
CA LEU A 126 -8.96 6.25 13.27
C LEU A 126 -7.61 5.99 13.95
N ASP A 127 -6.93 7.04 14.41
CA ASP A 127 -5.52 6.96 14.87
C ASP A 127 -5.28 7.45 16.30
N SER A 128 -6.32 7.93 16.97
CA SER A 128 -6.26 8.41 18.35
C SER A 128 -7.67 8.47 18.93
N THR A 129 -7.78 8.29 20.24
CA THR A 129 -9.01 8.56 20.99
C THR A 129 -9.25 10.05 21.19
N ARG A 130 -8.22 10.87 20.99
CA ARG A 130 -8.26 12.32 21.11
C ARG A 130 -8.46 12.97 19.75
N ALA A 131 -9.40 13.91 19.68
CA ALA A 131 -9.68 14.68 18.46
C ALA A 131 -8.44 15.35 17.88
N THR A 132 -7.64 16.03 18.71
CA THR A 132 -6.40 16.70 18.25
C THR A 132 -5.38 15.70 17.74
N GLY A 133 -5.20 14.56 18.41
CA GLY A 133 -4.22 13.55 18.00
C GLY A 133 -4.51 13.00 16.60
N HIS A 134 -5.78 12.75 16.29
CA HIS A 134 -6.18 12.28 14.97
C HIS A 134 -6.25 13.40 13.92
N ASP A 135 -6.82 14.56 14.26
CA ASP A 135 -6.96 15.68 13.33
C ASP A 135 -5.60 16.24 12.88
N ASP A 136 -4.64 16.38 13.81
CA ASP A 136 -3.29 16.86 13.50
C ASP A 136 -2.55 15.83 12.63
N PHE A 137 -2.66 14.53 12.95
CA PHE A 137 -2.02 13.47 12.18
C PHE A 137 -2.54 13.36 10.74
N ARG A 138 -3.82 13.71 10.54
CA ARG A 138 -4.49 13.71 9.24
C ARG A 138 -4.53 15.05 8.52
N ASP A 139 -3.98 16.08 9.15
CA ASP A 139 -3.98 17.47 8.67
C ASP A 139 -5.39 17.94 8.26
N ARG A 140 -6.38 17.66 9.13
CA ARG A 140 -7.78 18.05 8.87
C ARG A 140 -8.62 18.20 10.14
N PRO A 141 -9.04 19.44 10.46
CA PRO A 141 -9.98 19.68 11.53
C PRO A 141 -11.32 18.96 11.35
N GLY A 142 -11.78 18.35 12.44
CA GLY A 142 -13.03 17.63 12.55
C GLY A 142 -13.00 16.22 11.94
N SER A 143 -11.85 15.74 11.45
CA SER A 143 -11.73 14.40 10.87
C SER A 143 -12.04 13.29 11.87
N TRP A 144 -11.68 13.48 13.14
CA TRP A 144 -11.97 12.54 14.22
C TRP A 144 -13.47 12.40 14.45
N ARG A 145 -14.18 13.54 14.56
CA ARG A 145 -15.63 13.56 14.71
C ARG A 145 -16.30 12.89 13.51
N ARG A 146 -15.84 13.17 12.29
CA ARG A 146 -16.35 12.54 11.08
C ARG A 146 -16.13 11.03 11.06
N ALA A 147 -14.98 10.53 11.50
CA ALA A 147 -14.72 9.10 11.62
C ALA A 147 -15.73 8.42 12.57
N LEU A 148 -16.00 9.02 13.74
CA LEU A 148 -17.00 8.49 14.67
C LEU A 148 -18.43 8.55 14.12
N GLU A 149 -18.80 9.65 13.47
CA GLU A 149 -20.10 9.80 12.81
C GLU A 149 -20.28 8.75 11.70
N ALA A 150 -19.24 8.49 10.91
CA ALA A 150 -19.26 7.49 9.87
C ALA A 150 -19.47 6.06 10.42
N MET A 151 -18.85 5.72 11.56
CA MET A 151 -19.11 4.43 12.23
C MET A 151 -20.58 4.29 12.62
N ASP A 152 -21.18 5.36 13.18
CA ASP A 152 -22.59 5.37 13.55
C ASP A 152 -23.51 5.28 12.31
N VAL A 153 -23.13 5.91 11.19
CA VAL A 153 -23.83 5.82 9.90
C VAL A 153 -23.76 4.39 9.35
N CYS A 154 -22.58 3.78 9.29
CA CYS A 154 -22.39 2.42 8.79
C CYS A 154 -23.31 1.44 9.54
N ARG A 155 -23.36 1.53 10.87
CA ARG A 155 -24.25 0.71 11.68
C ARG A 155 -25.73 0.90 11.35
N ARG A 156 -26.19 2.15 11.19
CA ARG A 156 -27.60 2.42 10.81
C ARG A 156 -27.95 1.89 9.42
N ARG A 157 -26.99 1.86 8.51
CA ARG A 157 -27.17 1.42 7.11
C ARG A 157 -26.86 -0.06 6.89
N GLY A 158 -26.49 -0.80 7.95
CA GLY A 158 -26.16 -2.22 7.85
C GLY A 158 -24.83 -2.51 7.15
N LEU A 159 -23.97 -1.51 6.98
CA LEU A 159 -22.61 -1.70 6.47
C LEU A 159 -21.72 -2.17 7.62
N GLU A 160 -21.06 -3.31 7.43
CA GLU A 160 -20.01 -3.72 8.35
C GLU A 160 -18.83 -2.74 8.23
N PHE A 161 -18.11 -2.53 9.32
CA PHE A 161 -16.94 -1.68 9.28
C PHE A 161 -15.80 -2.23 10.14
N GLN A 162 -14.60 -1.84 9.76
CA GLN A 162 -13.36 -2.10 10.47
C GLN A 162 -12.65 -0.79 10.73
N VAL A 163 -11.94 -0.72 11.85
CA VAL A 163 -11.12 0.44 12.19
C VAL A 163 -9.68 0.17 11.78
N GLN A 164 -9.04 1.18 11.18
CA GLN A 164 -7.66 1.15 10.70
C GLN A 164 -6.87 2.23 11.41
N MET A 165 -5.88 1.82 12.21
CA MET A 165 -4.97 2.70 12.94
C MET A 165 -3.56 2.57 12.39
N SER A 166 -2.95 3.69 11.99
CA SER A 166 -1.52 3.75 11.69
C SER A 166 -0.74 4.05 12.96
N VAL A 167 0.14 3.15 13.37
CA VAL A 167 0.95 3.30 14.58
C VAL A 167 2.21 4.11 14.29
N THR A 168 2.52 5.00 15.23
CA THR A 168 3.69 5.88 15.26
C THR A 168 4.20 6.00 16.69
N THR A 169 5.37 6.60 16.87
CA THR A 169 5.90 6.92 18.21
C THR A 169 4.99 7.85 19.02
N GLN A 170 4.06 8.56 18.38
CA GLN A 170 3.18 9.52 19.05
C GLN A 170 1.88 8.88 19.58
N ASN A 171 1.46 7.73 19.04
CA ASN A 171 0.16 7.11 19.34
C ASN A 171 0.22 5.62 19.66
N VAL A 172 1.41 5.00 19.72
CA VAL A 172 1.55 3.56 20.03
C VAL A 172 0.90 3.18 21.37
N ASP A 173 1.01 4.03 22.39
CA ASP A 173 0.39 3.81 23.69
C ASP A 173 -1.14 3.91 23.67
N GLU A 174 -1.72 4.51 22.63
CA GLU A 174 -3.18 4.60 22.46
C GLU A 174 -3.81 3.36 21.84
N VAL A 175 -3.02 2.40 21.31
CA VAL A 175 -3.53 1.20 20.63
C VAL A 175 -4.62 0.48 21.44
N PRO A 176 -4.47 0.20 22.76
CA PRO A 176 -5.53 -0.44 23.55
C PRO A 176 -6.81 0.41 23.63
N SER A 177 -6.67 1.72 23.84
CA SER A 177 -7.81 2.62 23.98
C SER A 177 -8.57 2.86 22.68
N VAL A 178 -7.87 2.88 21.53
CA VAL A 178 -8.52 2.95 20.21
C VAL A 178 -9.21 1.62 19.88
N LEU A 179 -8.63 0.49 20.28
CA LEU A 179 -9.26 -0.83 20.17
C LEU A 179 -10.57 -0.87 20.95
N ASP A 180 -10.57 -0.46 22.22
CA ASP A 180 -11.78 -0.40 23.05
C ASP A 180 -12.86 0.48 22.40
N LEU A 181 -12.48 1.67 21.92
CA LEU A 181 -13.39 2.56 21.21
C LEU A 181 -13.96 1.94 19.93
N ALA A 182 -13.14 1.24 19.14
CA ALA A 182 -13.58 0.55 17.93
C ALA A 182 -14.59 -0.56 18.26
N ARG A 183 -14.32 -1.35 19.32
CA ARG A 183 -15.22 -2.39 19.81
C ARG A 183 -16.55 -1.80 20.24
N ASP A 184 -16.52 -0.74 21.05
CA ASP A 184 -17.72 -0.12 21.62
C ASP A 184 -18.59 0.54 20.53
N LYS A 185 -17.98 0.99 19.44
CA LYS A 185 -18.68 1.45 18.23
C LYS A 185 -19.29 0.32 17.39
N GLY A 186 -18.88 -0.93 17.62
CA GLY A 186 -19.38 -2.12 16.92
C GLY A 186 -18.57 -2.55 15.70
N ALA A 187 -17.27 -2.20 15.66
CA ALA A 187 -16.39 -2.64 14.57
C ALA A 187 -16.27 -4.17 14.53
N LYS A 188 -16.17 -4.73 13.33
CA LYS A 188 -15.93 -6.17 13.11
C LYS A 188 -14.45 -6.53 13.17
N ALA A 189 -13.58 -5.58 12.85
CA ALA A 189 -12.15 -5.74 12.95
C ALA A 189 -11.45 -4.44 13.36
N PHE A 190 -10.32 -4.58 14.04
CA PHE A 190 -9.37 -3.55 14.35
C PHE A 190 -8.02 -3.94 13.72
N ASN A 191 -7.60 -3.16 12.73
CA ASN A 191 -6.37 -3.36 11.98
C ASN A 191 -5.33 -2.33 12.43
N VAL A 192 -4.21 -2.83 12.94
CA VAL A 192 -3.07 -2.02 13.35
C VAL A 192 -2.03 -2.06 12.22
N PHE A 193 -1.85 -0.93 11.55
CA PHE A 193 -0.89 -0.77 10.46
C PHE A 193 0.43 -0.23 10.99
N PHE A 194 1.50 -0.93 10.66
CA PHE A 194 2.85 -0.49 10.99
C PHE A 194 3.48 0.20 9.79
N LEU A 195 4.06 1.38 10.04
CA LEU A 195 4.53 2.26 8.99
C LEU A 195 5.73 1.65 8.25
N VAL A 196 5.64 1.54 6.93
CA VAL A 196 6.84 1.44 6.08
C VAL A 196 7.10 2.86 5.56
N CYS A 197 8.29 3.41 5.84
CA CYS A 197 8.63 4.82 5.56
C CYS A 197 8.65 5.13 4.04
N THR A 198 7.49 5.29 3.41
CA THR A 198 7.30 5.66 2.00
C THR A 198 6.31 6.84 1.87
N GLY A 199 6.20 7.44 0.68
CA GLY A 199 5.38 8.63 0.46
C GLY A 199 5.70 9.79 1.42
N ARG A 200 4.68 10.45 1.97
CA ARG A 200 4.86 11.49 3.01
C ARG A 200 5.37 10.93 4.33
N GLY A 201 5.13 9.63 4.59
CA GLY A 201 5.62 8.92 5.77
C GLY A 201 7.14 8.70 5.79
N GLN A 202 7.89 9.10 4.76
CA GLN A 202 9.36 8.97 4.72
C GLN A 202 10.08 9.74 5.84
N GLY A 203 9.52 10.89 6.24
CA GLY A 203 10.03 11.72 7.31
C GLY A 203 9.67 11.19 8.70
N ILE A 204 8.59 10.40 8.80
CA ILE A 204 8.14 9.81 10.06
C ILE A 204 8.98 8.57 10.34
N THR A 205 9.60 8.53 11.52
CA THR A 205 10.23 7.32 12.01
C THR A 205 9.15 6.38 12.50
N ASP A 206 9.16 5.15 11.99
CA ASP A 206 8.41 4.05 12.60
C ASP A 206 8.82 3.88 14.07
N ILE A 207 8.00 3.19 14.86
CA ILE A 207 8.34 2.84 16.25
C ILE A 207 9.61 1.97 16.28
N SER A 208 10.42 2.08 17.35
CA SER A 208 11.68 1.33 17.46
C SER A 208 11.45 -0.19 17.33
N PRO A 209 12.46 -0.98 16.92
CA PRO A 209 12.32 -2.44 16.88
C PRO A 209 11.79 -3.05 18.19
N GLN A 210 12.21 -2.51 19.33
CA GLN A 210 11.76 -2.95 20.66
C GLN A 210 10.29 -2.61 20.92
N GLU A 211 9.86 -1.39 20.59
CA GLU A 211 8.45 -0.99 20.70
C GLU A 211 7.57 -1.77 19.72
N TYR A 212 8.09 -2.07 18.53
CA TYR A 212 7.39 -2.88 17.55
C TYR A 212 7.15 -4.30 18.09
N GLU A 213 8.18 -4.97 18.56
CA GLU A 213 8.07 -6.32 19.14
C GLU A 213 7.13 -6.34 20.35
N ARG A 214 7.21 -5.33 21.22
CA ARG A 214 6.30 -5.17 22.35
C ARG A 214 4.85 -5.02 21.90
N THR A 215 4.60 -4.12 20.94
CA THR A 215 3.24 -3.85 20.42
C THR A 215 2.65 -5.12 19.80
N LEU A 216 3.42 -5.83 18.98
CA LEU A 216 2.95 -7.08 18.39
C LEU A 216 2.70 -8.17 19.43
N SER A 217 3.57 -8.30 20.43
CA SER A 217 3.37 -9.26 21.51
C SER A 217 2.05 -8.99 22.24
N SER A 218 1.76 -7.72 22.55
CA SER A 218 0.49 -7.33 23.13
C SER A 218 -0.71 -7.61 22.21
N LEU A 219 -0.57 -7.44 20.88
CA LEU A 219 -1.64 -7.81 19.95
C LEU A 219 -1.85 -9.33 19.87
N VAL A 220 -0.80 -10.13 20.01
CA VAL A 220 -0.89 -11.59 20.10
C VAL A 220 -1.58 -12.02 21.40
N GLU A 221 -1.21 -11.40 22.53
CA GLU A 221 -1.81 -11.65 23.85
C GLU A 221 -3.30 -11.30 23.91
N LEU A 222 -3.71 -10.22 23.24
CA LEU A 222 -5.12 -9.83 23.12
C LEU A 222 -5.96 -10.85 22.33
N GLY A 223 -5.32 -11.80 21.66
CA GLY A 223 -5.95 -12.85 20.87
C GLY A 223 -6.49 -12.34 19.52
N GLY A 224 -6.69 -13.26 18.57
CA GLY A 224 -7.25 -12.94 17.26
C GLY A 224 -8.70 -12.43 17.31
N SER A 225 -9.40 -12.59 18.45
CA SER A 225 -10.71 -12.04 18.71
C SER A 225 -10.81 -11.42 20.11
N HIS A 226 -10.97 -10.11 20.20
CA HIS A 226 -11.25 -9.39 21.45
C HIS A 226 -12.74 -9.05 21.54
N GLY A 227 -13.49 -9.80 22.36
CA GLY A 227 -14.94 -9.62 22.49
C GLY A 227 -15.73 -9.85 21.19
N GLY A 228 -15.25 -10.74 20.31
CA GLY A 228 -15.85 -11.02 19.00
C GLY A 228 -15.42 -10.07 17.87
N MET A 229 -14.62 -9.05 18.15
CA MET A 229 -13.97 -8.21 17.14
C MET A 229 -12.60 -8.77 16.76
N MET A 230 -12.30 -8.91 15.47
CA MET A 230 -10.99 -9.39 15.01
C MET A 230 -9.90 -8.36 15.27
N VAL A 231 -8.75 -8.77 15.80
CA VAL A 231 -7.59 -7.89 16.00
C VAL A 231 -6.44 -8.36 15.13
N ARG A 232 -5.92 -7.49 14.26
CA ARG A 232 -4.93 -7.87 13.25
C ARG A 232 -3.80 -6.85 13.10
N ALA A 233 -2.57 -7.35 13.16
CA ALA A 233 -1.41 -6.60 12.73
C ALA A 233 -1.28 -6.65 11.20
N ARG A 234 -1.13 -5.48 10.55
CA ARG A 234 -0.99 -5.35 9.10
C ARG A 234 0.40 -4.80 8.77
N CYS A 235 0.98 -5.30 7.67
CA CYS A 235 2.35 -4.97 7.26
C CYS A 235 3.43 -5.38 8.28
N ALA A 236 3.09 -6.36 9.13
CA ALA A 236 3.90 -6.84 10.25
C ALA A 236 4.01 -8.38 10.25
N PRO A 237 4.58 -9.00 9.20
CA PRO A 237 4.57 -10.46 9.04
C PRO A 237 5.28 -11.23 10.17
N TYR A 238 6.16 -10.57 10.94
CA TYR A 238 6.79 -11.19 12.11
C TYR A 238 5.87 -11.33 13.32
N VAL A 239 4.61 -10.86 13.25
CA VAL A 239 3.57 -11.27 14.19
C VAL A 239 3.41 -12.80 14.20
N ALA A 240 3.55 -13.46 13.05
CA ALA A 240 3.49 -14.92 12.94
C ALA A 240 4.61 -15.62 13.71
N ARG A 241 5.83 -15.05 13.69
CA ARG A 241 6.95 -15.53 14.52
C ARG A 241 6.63 -15.38 15.99
N ILE A 242 6.22 -14.18 16.43
CA ILE A 242 5.95 -13.88 17.83
C ILE A 242 4.85 -14.81 18.37
N ALA A 243 3.78 -14.99 17.60
CA ALA A 243 2.71 -15.93 17.91
C ALA A 243 3.23 -17.36 18.12
N ARG A 244 4.04 -17.89 17.18
CA ARG A 244 4.62 -19.25 17.30
C ARG A 244 5.61 -19.40 18.45
N GLN A 245 6.33 -18.34 18.81
CA GLN A 245 7.22 -18.35 19.97
C GLN A 245 6.45 -18.33 21.28
N SER A 246 5.32 -17.62 21.33
CA SER A 246 4.46 -17.58 22.52
C SER A 246 3.72 -18.90 22.76
N ASP A 247 3.23 -19.53 21.70
CA ASP A 247 2.56 -20.83 21.75
C ASP A 247 2.79 -21.57 20.41
N PRO A 248 3.64 -22.62 20.39
CA PRO A 248 3.90 -23.40 19.19
C PRO A 248 2.66 -24.07 18.57
N GLY A 249 1.65 -24.36 19.41
CA GLY A 249 0.37 -24.95 19.04
C GLY A 249 -0.68 -23.93 18.59
N LEU A 250 -0.42 -22.64 18.77
CA LEU A 250 -1.27 -21.58 18.24
C LEU A 250 -1.25 -21.68 16.72
N SER A 251 -2.37 -22.10 16.15
CA SER A 251 -2.63 -21.91 14.74
C SER A 251 -2.64 -20.41 14.54
N VAL A 252 -1.54 -19.86 14.01
CA VAL A 252 -1.48 -18.48 13.55
C VAL A 252 -2.65 -18.36 12.58
N TYR A 253 -3.67 -17.60 13.01
CA TYR A 253 -4.95 -17.45 12.32
C TYR A 253 -4.71 -17.37 10.81
N GLU A 254 -5.56 -18.00 9.99
CA GLU A 254 -5.50 -17.94 8.53
C GLU A 254 -5.44 -16.48 7.98
N ASP A 255 -5.69 -15.48 8.82
CA ASP A 255 -5.62 -14.04 8.56
C ASP A 255 -4.35 -13.31 9.09
N GLN A 256 -3.52 -13.95 9.91
CA GLN A 256 -2.27 -13.40 10.49
C GLN A 256 -1.01 -14.09 9.93
N VAL A 257 -1.09 -14.53 8.67
CA VAL A 257 -0.08 -15.31 7.98
C VAL A 257 1.11 -14.44 7.53
N ALA A 258 2.19 -15.11 7.10
CA ALA A 258 3.28 -14.58 6.31
C ALA A 258 2.85 -13.48 5.32
N CYS A 259 3.81 -12.67 4.88
CA CYS A 259 3.54 -11.65 3.86
C CYS A 259 2.78 -12.24 2.64
N ILE A 260 1.53 -11.82 2.43
CA ILE A 260 0.67 -12.28 1.33
C ILE A 260 0.91 -11.53 0.00
N ALA A 261 1.82 -10.56 -0.02
CA ALA A 261 2.18 -9.83 -1.23
C ALA A 261 2.71 -10.79 -2.31
N ALA A 262 2.24 -10.61 -3.55
CA ALA A 262 2.49 -11.47 -4.71
C ALA A 262 1.91 -12.90 -4.65
N THR A 263 1.61 -13.45 -3.46
CA THR A 263 1.04 -14.80 -3.33
C THR A 263 -0.48 -14.79 -3.37
N HIS A 264 -1.12 -13.88 -2.63
CA HIS A 264 -2.58 -13.74 -2.58
C HIS A 264 -3.07 -12.29 -2.60
N TYR A 265 -2.12 -11.34 -2.65
CA TYR A 265 -2.39 -9.92 -2.62
C TYR A 265 -1.54 -9.12 -3.61
N CYS A 266 -2.16 -8.12 -4.22
CA CYS A 266 -1.49 -7.03 -4.91
C CYS A 266 -2.26 -5.71 -4.78
N ARG A 267 -1.57 -4.62 -5.12
CA ARG A 267 -2.15 -3.31 -5.33
C ARG A 267 -2.13 -2.93 -6.81
N ILE A 268 -3.23 -2.38 -7.29
CA ILE A 268 -3.33 -1.68 -8.58
C ILE A 268 -3.32 -0.16 -8.31
N THR A 269 -2.48 0.59 -9.03
CA THR A 269 -2.38 2.06 -8.90
C THR A 269 -3.46 2.77 -9.72
N PRO A 270 -3.67 4.09 -9.52
CA PRO A 270 -4.67 4.85 -10.28
C PRO A 270 -4.47 4.85 -11.79
N ASP A 271 -3.22 4.73 -12.26
CA ASP A 271 -2.81 4.60 -13.66
C ASP A 271 -2.79 3.15 -14.18
N GLY A 272 -3.12 2.17 -13.34
CA GLY A 272 -3.24 0.77 -13.73
C GLY A 272 -1.97 -0.07 -13.61
N ALA A 273 -0.91 0.43 -12.95
CA ALA A 273 0.26 -0.38 -12.64
C ALA A 273 -0.06 -1.39 -11.51
N VAL A 274 0.34 -2.64 -11.69
CA VAL A 274 0.21 -3.70 -10.69
C VAL A 274 1.50 -3.77 -9.89
N THR A 275 1.37 -3.75 -8.57
CA THR A 275 2.49 -3.81 -7.63
C THR A 275 2.21 -4.85 -6.55
N PRO A 276 3.21 -5.59 -6.04
CA PRO A 276 2.98 -6.63 -5.03
C PRO A 276 2.42 -6.09 -3.72
N CYS A 277 2.77 -4.85 -3.36
CA CYS A 277 2.45 -4.24 -2.08
C CYS A 277 2.35 -2.71 -2.23
N PRO A 278 1.46 -2.01 -1.49
CA PRO A 278 1.38 -0.54 -1.50
C PRO A 278 2.68 0.19 -1.19
N TYR A 279 3.53 -0.45 -0.37
CA TYR A 279 4.79 0.11 0.08
C TYR A 279 5.99 -0.33 -0.77
N LEU A 280 5.77 -1.18 -1.79
CA LEU A 280 6.82 -1.62 -2.69
C LEU A 280 6.65 -0.92 -4.05
N PRO A 281 7.63 -0.14 -4.52
CA PRO A 281 7.52 0.58 -5.79
C PRO A 281 7.75 -0.32 -7.02
N ALA A 282 8.06 -1.60 -6.82
CA ALA A 282 8.30 -2.56 -7.90
C ALA A 282 7.00 -2.83 -8.69
N VAL A 283 7.08 -2.66 -10.01
CA VAL A 283 5.95 -2.83 -10.93
C VAL A 283 6.02 -4.21 -11.57
N ALA A 284 4.94 -4.99 -11.44
CA ALA A 284 4.79 -6.33 -12.00
C ALA A 284 4.31 -6.30 -13.47
N GLY A 285 3.63 -5.22 -13.86
CA GLY A 285 3.03 -4.98 -15.18
C GLY A 285 2.01 -3.85 -15.11
N ALA A 286 1.41 -3.47 -16.24
CA ALA A 286 0.37 -2.46 -16.30
C ALA A 286 -0.86 -2.95 -17.07
N ILE A 287 -2.05 -2.67 -16.55
CA ILE A 287 -3.31 -3.19 -17.10
C ILE A 287 -3.70 -2.59 -18.46
N ARG A 288 -3.07 -1.48 -18.85
CA ARG A 288 -3.18 -0.89 -20.19
C ARG A 288 -2.34 -1.61 -21.24
N GLU A 289 -1.37 -2.41 -20.81
CA GLU A 289 -0.47 -3.14 -21.69
C GLU A 289 -0.93 -4.59 -21.85
N GLN A 290 -1.42 -5.21 -20.77
CA GLN A 290 -1.87 -6.60 -20.77
C GLN A 290 -2.93 -6.86 -19.67
N PRO A 291 -3.84 -7.83 -19.85
CA PRO A 291 -4.88 -8.16 -18.87
C PRO A 291 -4.32 -8.51 -17.48
N PHE A 292 -5.08 -8.23 -16.42
CA PHE A 292 -4.62 -8.46 -15.04
C PHE A 292 -4.19 -9.91 -14.79
N GLY A 293 -4.93 -10.87 -15.36
CA GLY A 293 -4.61 -12.30 -15.22
C GLY A 293 -3.28 -12.72 -15.85
N GLU A 294 -2.86 -12.07 -16.93
CA GLU A 294 -1.56 -12.31 -17.55
C GLU A 294 -0.43 -11.75 -16.67
N ILE A 295 -0.62 -10.55 -16.11
CA ILE A 295 0.33 -9.96 -15.15
C ILE A 295 0.47 -10.88 -13.94
N TRP A 296 -0.65 -11.28 -13.34
CA TRP A 296 -0.65 -12.06 -12.10
C TRP A 296 0.06 -13.41 -12.27
N ARG A 297 -0.14 -14.10 -13.39
CA ARG A 297 0.45 -15.42 -13.64
C ARG A 297 1.87 -15.35 -14.22
N GLY A 298 2.15 -14.38 -15.08
CA GLY A 298 3.36 -14.34 -15.90
C GLY A 298 4.47 -13.40 -15.42
N SER A 299 4.22 -12.52 -14.44
CA SER A 299 5.24 -11.55 -14.00
C SER A 299 6.43 -12.22 -13.30
N GLU A 300 7.64 -11.96 -13.81
CA GLU A 300 8.91 -12.42 -13.21
C GLU A 300 9.07 -11.91 -11.76
N LEU A 301 8.67 -10.67 -11.50
CA LEU A 301 8.70 -10.06 -10.16
C LEU A 301 7.83 -10.86 -9.18
N LEU A 302 6.60 -11.21 -9.60
CA LEU A 302 5.70 -11.98 -8.74
C LEU A 302 6.22 -13.41 -8.55
N ALA A 303 6.75 -14.04 -9.60
CA ALA A 303 7.35 -15.36 -9.52
C ALA A 303 8.56 -15.39 -8.56
N GLU A 304 9.43 -14.39 -8.59
CA GLU A 304 10.57 -14.28 -7.68
C GLU A 304 10.10 -14.17 -6.23
N MET A 305 9.11 -13.31 -5.94
CA MET A 305 8.55 -13.18 -4.59
C MET A 305 7.85 -14.46 -4.10
N ARG A 306 7.17 -15.18 -5.00
CA ARG A 306 6.52 -16.47 -4.69
C ARG A 306 7.51 -17.59 -4.40
N SER A 307 8.74 -17.50 -4.91
CA SER A 307 9.77 -18.52 -4.69
C SER A 307 10.13 -18.71 -3.21
N GLY A 308 9.93 -17.68 -2.38
CA GLY A 308 10.28 -17.72 -0.96
C GLY A 308 11.78 -17.81 -0.68
N ASN A 309 12.64 -17.67 -1.70
CA ASN A 309 14.09 -17.74 -1.57
C ASN A 309 14.66 -16.42 -0.99
N LEU A 310 14.44 -16.22 0.30
CA LEU A 310 14.86 -15.00 1.01
C LEU A 310 16.36 -15.03 1.34
N GLY A 311 16.99 -13.86 1.31
CA GLY A 311 18.36 -13.65 1.75
C GLY A 311 18.50 -13.37 3.25
N GLY A 312 19.75 -13.32 3.70
CA GLY A 312 20.12 -12.99 5.09
C GLY A 312 19.49 -13.92 6.13
N LYS A 313 19.24 -13.39 7.32
CA LYS A 313 18.67 -14.17 8.43
C LYS A 313 17.28 -14.71 8.12
N CYS A 314 16.49 -14.02 7.28
CA CYS A 314 15.15 -14.50 6.92
C CYS A 314 15.19 -15.81 6.15
N GLY A 315 16.20 -16.01 5.28
CA GLY A 315 16.40 -17.27 4.55
C GLY A 315 16.87 -18.44 5.41
N ALA A 316 17.63 -18.15 6.49
CA ALA A 316 18.12 -19.16 7.43
C ALA A 316 17.20 -19.36 8.66
N CYS A 317 16.08 -18.64 8.72
CA CYS A 317 15.19 -18.61 9.89
C CYS A 317 14.29 -19.85 9.92
N GLU A 318 14.16 -20.45 11.10
CA GLU A 318 13.23 -21.55 11.38
C GLU A 318 11.75 -21.14 11.19
N TYR A 319 11.45 -19.84 11.22
CA TYR A 319 10.13 -19.27 10.92
C TYR A 319 10.01 -18.75 9.47
N GLY A 320 10.98 -19.03 8.60
CA GLY A 320 11.06 -18.46 7.24
C GLY A 320 9.80 -18.72 6.41
N ALA A 321 9.26 -19.94 6.46
CA ALA A 321 8.06 -20.34 5.72
C ALA A 321 6.77 -19.68 6.22
N THR A 322 6.69 -19.30 7.51
CA THR A 322 5.47 -18.78 8.14
C THR A 322 5.48 -17.27 8.37
N CYS A 323 6.65 -16.65 8.42
CA CYS A 323 6.82 -15.22 8.63
C CYS A 323 7.42 -14.56 7.38
N GLY A 324 8.63 -14.97 7.00
CA GLY A 324 9.39 -14.39 5.90
C GLY A 324 9.81 -12.92 6.07
N GLY A 325 9.25 -12.14 6.99
CA GLY A 325 9.59 -10.71 7.16
C GLY A 325 8.99 -9.80 6.07
N CYS A 326 9.00 -8.48 6.30
CA CYS A 326 8.36 -7.51 5.40
C CYS A 326 9.24 -7.20 4.20
N ARG A 327 8.77 -7.58 3.00
CA ARG A 327 9.50 -7.38 1.73
C ARG A 327 9.67 -5.91 1.37
N ALA A 328 8.66 -5.09 1.67
CA ALA A 328 8.75 -3.64 1.49
C ALA A 328 9.74 -2.98 2.44
N ARG A 329 9.88 -3.51 3.66
CA ARG A 329 10.87 -3.02 4.63
C ARG A 329 12.28 -3.44 4.26
N ALA A 330 12.47 -4.70 3.84
CA ALA A 330 13.72 -5.17 3.26
C ALA A 330 14.15 -4.24 2.12
N PHE A 331 13.27 -3.97 1.16
CA PHE A 331 13.54 -3.04 0.06
C PHE A 331 13.87 -1.62 0.52
N ALA A 332 13.09 -1.04 1.44
CA ALA A 332 13.35 0.31 1.95
C ALA A 332 14.72 0.44 2.64
N MET A 333 15.23 -0.67 3.19
CA MET A 333 16.50 -0.72 3.93
C MET A 333 17.70 -1.04 3.04
N THR A 334 17.54 -2.00 2.13
CA THR A 334 18.66 -2.60 1.37
C THR A 334 18.52 -2.42 -0.13
N GLY A 335 17.43 -1.82 -0.61
CA GLY A 335 17.10 -1.76 -2.04
C GLY A 335 16.81 -3.12 -2.68
N ASP A 336 16.66 -4.19 -1.89
CA ASP A 336 16.36 -5.54 -2.35
C ASP A 336 15.18 -6.11 -1.54
N TYR A 337 14.06 -6.38 -2.21
CA TYR A 337 12.85 -6.93 -1.58
C TYR A 337 12.99 -8.41 -1.20
N MET A 338 14.01 -9.12 -1.69
CA MET A 338 14.34 -10.48 -1.30
C MET A 338 15.32 -10.55 -0.13
N ALA A 339 15.92 -9.43 0.29
CA ALA A 339 16.81 -9.36 1.44
C ALA A 339 16.07 -9.62 2.79
N GLU A 340 16.84 -9.66 3.87
CA GLU A 340 16.27 -9.80 5.22
C GLU A 340 15.49 -8.56 5.67
N ASP A 341 14.49 -8.80 6.53
CA ASP A 341 13.86 -7.73 7.30
C ASP A 341 14.73 -7.42 8.53
N SER A 342 15.53 -6.35 8.43
CA SER A 342 16.45 -5.90 9.48
C SER A 342 15.76 -5.32 10.71
N TRP A 343 14.44 -5.10 10.69
CA TRP A 343 13.69 -4.57 11.84
C TRP A 343 13.32 -5.64 12.86
N CYS A 344 13.29 -6.91 12.44
CA CYS A 344 13.05 -8.02 13.35
C CYS A 344 14.24 -8.16 14.32
N LEU A 345 14.00 -8.33 15.62
CA LEU A 345 15.08 -8.53 16.60
C LEU A 345 15.55 -9.99 16.70
N HIS A 346 14.77 -10.94 16.18
CA HIS A 346 15.11 -12.37 16.21
C HIS A 346 16.40 -12.68 15.46
N GLN A 347 17.21 -13.55 16.06
CA GLN A 347 18.43 -14.12 15.49
C GLN A 347 18.25 -15.63 15.38
N PRO A 348 18.20 -16.20 14.16
CA PRO A 348 18.05 -17.64 13.97
C PRO A 348 19.20 -18.44 14.60
N PRO A 349 18.94 -19.61 15.22
CA PRO A 349 19.99 -20.44 15.83
C PRO A 349 21.07 -20.90 14.84
N GLN A 350 20.70 -21.06 13.57
CA GLN A 350 21.61 -21.48 12.49
C GLN A 350 22.32 -20.29 11.80
N ALA A 351 22.01 -19.05 12.19
CA ALA A 351 22.73 -17.87 11.73
C ALA A 351 24.00 -17.67 12.58
N SER A 352 24.92 -18.65 12.57
CA SER A 352 26.28 -18.44 13.06
C SER A 352 27.09 -17.70 11.99
N HIS A 353 26.74 -16.43 11.78
CA HIS A 353 27.67 -15.43 11.26
C HIS A 353 27.83 -14.40 12.36
N GLY A 354 29.04 -14.38 12.92
CA GLY A 354 29.37 -13.72 14.18
C GLY A 354 28.70 -12.36 14.34
N VAL A 355 27.82 -12.27 15.33
CA VAL A 355 27.65 -11.02 16.06
C VAL A 355 28.92 -10.87 16.89
N GLY A 356 30.01 -10.47 16.24
CA GLY A 356 31.07 -9.80 16.99
C GLY A 356 30.42 -8.56 17.60
N ASP A 357 30.65 -8.32 18.88
CA ASP A 357 30.32 -7.07 19.54
C ASP A 357 30.77 -5.91 18.64
N ARG A 358 29.83 -5.34 17.88
CA ARG A 358 30.12 -4.17 17.05
C ARG A 358 30.11 -2.99 18.00
N GLU A 359 31.30 -2.47 18.30
CA GLU A 359 31.43 -1.10 18.80
C GLU A 359 30.54 -0.17 17.95
N PRO A 360 29.89 0.84 18.56
CA PRO A 360 29.11 1.80 17.80
C PRO A 360 29.98 2.40 16.69
N ALA A 361 29.68 2.03 15.44
CA ALA A 361 30.43 2.49 14.28
C ALA A 361 30.41 4.02 14.27
N ARG A 362 31.60 4.64 14.22
CA ARG A 362 31.72 6.09 14.02
C ARG A 362 30.89 6.48 12.80
N GLU A 363 30.04 7.49 12.95
CA GLU A 363 29.26 8.03 11.83
C GLU A 363 30.25 8.39 10.70
N PRO A 364 30.04 7.87 9.48
CA PRO A 364 30.96 8.12 8.38
C PRO A 364 30.92 9.61 8.02
N VAL A 365 32.09 10.20 7.82
CA VAL A 365 32.22 11.61 7.48
C VAL A 365 31.96 11.76 5.98
N TRP A 366 31.10 12.70 5.59
CA TRP A 366 30.77 12.97 4.19
C TRP A 366 31.51 14.21 3.69
N THR A 367 32.07 14.15 2.47
CA THR A 367 32.55 15.38 1.80
C THR A 367 31.37 16.21 1.29
N GLU A 368 31.61 17.51 1.03
CA GLU A 368 30.60 18.41 0.51
C GLU A 368 30.13 17.97 -0.90
N GLU A 369 31.05 17.50 -1.74
CA GLU A 369 30.74 16.98 -3.08
C GLU A 369 29.90 15.71 -3.02
N ALA A 370 30.16 14.83 -2.03
CA ALA A 370 29.36 13.63 -1.82
C ALA A 370 27.94 13.97 -1.36
N ARG A 371 27.77 14.99 -0.50
CA ARG A 371 26.46 15.51 -0.08
C ARG A 371 25.69 16.12 -1.24
N ASP A 372 26.33 16.90 -2.09
CA ASP A 372 25.72 17.48 -3.28
C ASP A 372 25.28 16.40 -4.28
N ARG A 373 26.08 15.35 -4.44
CA ARG A 373 25.76 14.22 -5.32
C ARG A 373 24.62 13.38 -4.76
N PHE A 374 24.61 13.17 -3.44
CA PHE A 374 23.51 12.53 -2.73
C PHE A 374 22.21 13.33 -2.77
N ALA A 375 22.27 14.66 -2.67
CA ALA A 375 21.10 15.54 -2.72
C ALA A 375 20.30 15.41 -4.03
N ARG A 376 20.94 14.96 -5.12
CA ARG A 376 20.29 14.67 -6.42
C ARG A 376 19.44 13.39 -6.41
N ALA A 377 19.62 12.50 -5.43
CA ALA A 377 18.78 11.32 -5.30
C ALA A 377 17.32 11.73 -5.04
N PRO A 378 16.32 11.09 -5.69
CA PRO A 378 14.92 11.39 -5.43
C PRO A 378 14.59 11.21 -3.95
N GLY A 379 13.83 12.16 -3.38
CA GLY A 379 13.53 12.18 -1.94
C GLY A 379 13.05 10.84 -1.39
N PHE A 380 12.28 10.10 -2.19
CA PHE A 380 11.70 8.82 -1.82
C PHE A 380 12.66 7.64 -1.66
N VAL A 381 13.90 7.77 -2.14
CA VAL A 381 14.98 6.78 -1.96
C VAL A 381 16.14 7.34 -1.15
N ARG A 382 16.12 8.60 -0.70
CA ARG A 382 17.29 9.22 -0.04
C ARG A 382 17.78 8.46 1.18
N LYS A 383 16.90 8.07 2.11
CA LYS A 383 17.30 7.28 3.29
C LYS A 383 17.91 5.91 2.89
N MET A 384 17.33 5.25 1.90
CA MET A 384 17.82 3.98 1.35
C MET A 384 19.19 4.13 0.69
N VAL A 385 19.35 5.14 -0.17
CA VAL A 385 20.60 5.45 -0.88
C VAL A 385 21.69 5.83 0.12
N MET A 386 21.39 6.65 1.12
CA MET A 386 22.32 7.03 2.18
C MET A 386 22.84 5.79 2.92
N ARG A 387 21.94 4.92 3.39
CA ARG A 387 22.32 3.70 4.10
C ARG A 387 23.11 2.72 3.24
N LYS A 388 22.80 2.61 1.94
CA LYS A 388 23.61 1.82 1.00
C LYS A 388 25.00 2.38 0.81
N ILE A 389 25.14 3.70 0.68
CA ILE A 389 26.45 4.34 0.55
C ILE A 389 27.27 4.09 1.82
N GLU A 390 26.64 4.21 3.00
CA GLU A 390 27.28 3.89 4.28
C GLU A 390 27.63 2.40 4.42
N GLN A 391 26.77 1.50 3.93
CA GLN A 391 27.02 0.06 3.94
C GLN A 391 28.17 -0.30 2.99
N TYR A 392 28.13 0.18 1.74
CA TYR A 392 29.20 0.02 0.76
C TYR A 392 30.51 0.57 1.30
N ALA A 393 30.48 1.75 1.93
CA ALA A 393 31.64 2.34 2.59
C ALA A 393 32.19 1.43 3.67
N ARG A 394 31.34 0.86 4.53
CA ARG A 394 31.77 -0.11 5.56
C ARG A 394 32.34 -1.40 4.97
N GLU A 395 31.71 -1.94 3.92
CA GLU A 395 32.15 -3.18 3.26
C GLU A 395 33.49 -3.01 2.53
N HIS A 396 33.84 -1.79 2.13
CA HIS A 396 35.08 -1.44 1.42
C HIS A 396 36.04 -0.60 2.29
N ASP A 397 35.83 -0.58 3.60
CA ASP A 397 36.66 0.11 4.61
C ASP A 397 36.91 1.61 4.33
N HIS A 398 35.92 2.29 3.78
CA HIS A 398 35.92 3.73 3.55
C HIS A 398 35.41 4.47 4.80
N HIS A 399 36.30 5.20 5.47
CA HIS A 399 35.95 6.07 6.61
C HIS A 399 35.45 7.46 6.19
N LEU A 400 35.73 7.88 4.95
CA LEU A 400 35.27 9.13 4.34
C LEU A 400 34.43 8.81 3.10
N ILE A 401 33.18 9.24 3.09
CA ILE A 401 32.28 9.08 1.95
C ILE A 401 32.55 10.22 0.95
N THR A 402 33.23 9.87 -0.14
CA THR A 402 33.51 10.76 -1.28
C THR A 402 32.50 10.54 -2.41
N ALA A 403 32.51 11.41 -3.43
CA ALA A 403 31.67 11.25 -4.62
C ALA A 403 31.89 9.90 -5.35
N GLU A 404 33.11 9.35 -5.28
CA GLU A 404 33.47 8.05 -5.87
C GLU A 404 32.83 6.88 -5.11
N VAL A 405 32.83 6.94 -3.77
CA VAL A 405 32.14 5.97 -2.91
C VAL A 405 30.62 5.99 -3.20
N VAL A 406 30.05 7.19 -3.38
CA VAL A 406 28.65 7.37 -3.77
C VAL A 406 28.34 6.73 -5.13
N ASP A 407 29.24 6.85 -6.10
CA ASP A 407 29.05 6.28 -7.43
C ASP A 407 29.28 4.75 -7.46
N GLY A 408 30.24 4.23 -6.69
CA GLY A 408 30.50 2.79 -6.53
C GLY A 408 29.32 2.03 -5.91
N ALA A 409 28.63 2.64 -4.94
CA ALA A 409 27.46 2.06 -4.29
C ALA A 409 26.24 1.83 -5.24
N LYS A 410 26.21 2.46 -6.42
CA LYS A 410 25.10 2.33 -7.39
C LYS A 410 25.09 0.99 -8.14
N GLY A 411 26.24 0.31 -8.25
CA GLY A 411 26.40 -0.91 -9.07
C GLY A 411 25.70 -2.17 -8.52
N GLY A 412 25.35 -2.20 -7.23
CA GLY A 412 24.69 -3.34 -6.57
C GLY A 412 23.19 -3.18 -6.36
N MET A 413 22.53 -2.23 -7.04
CA MET A 413 21.09 -2.03 -6.91
C MET A 413 20.34 -2.86 -7.97
N ARG A 414 19.66 -3.93 -7.54
CA ARG A 414 18.51 -4.48 -8.29
C ARG A 414 17.36 -3.48 -8.17
N VAL A 415 17.42 -2.39 -8.94
CA VAL A 415 16.29 -1.46 -9.07
C VAL A 415 15.33 -2.08 -10.08
N PRO A 416 14.14 -2.56 -9.68
CA PRO A 416 13.13 -2.92 -10.66
C PRO A 416 12.73 -1.67 -11.46
N PRO A 417 12.24 -1.82 -12.69
CA PRO A 417 11.79 -0.68 -13.50
C PRO A 417 10.80 0.15 -12.67
N MET A 418 11.22 1.37 -12.34
CA MET A 418 10.36 2.34 -11.68
C MET A 418 9.39 2.89 -12.72
N SER A 419 8.12 3.04 -12.35
CA SER A 419 7.15 3.75 -13.20
C SER A 419 7.77 5.09 -13.62
N PRO A 420 7.89 5.37 -14.94
CA PRO A 420 8.42 6.64 -15.39
C PRO A 420 7.51 7.73 -14.84
N LYS A 421 8.02 8.58 -13.96
CA LYS A 421 7.36 9.85 -13.64
C LYS A 421 7.08 10.51 -14.98
N GLY A 422 5.80 10.78 -15.27
CA GLY A 422 5.34 11.49 -16.47
C GLY A 422 6.23 12.70 -16.73
N GLY A 423 7.24 12.48 -17.57
CA GLY A 423 8.30 13.38 -17.88
C GLY A 423 8.23 13.55 -19.38
N LEU A 424 7.56 14.63 -19.77
CA LEU A 424 7.49 15.11 -21.15
C LEU A 424 8.86 14.93 -21.82
N SER A 425 8.99 13.94 -22.70
CA SER A 425 10.12 13.90 -23.60
C SER A 425 9.88 15.03 -24.60
N ARG A 426 10.70 16.07 -24.50
CA ARG A 426 10.81 17.07 -25.56
C ARG A 426 11.50 16.39 -26.73
N SER A 427 10.74 15.75 -27.61
CA SER A 427 11.26 15.35 -28.92
C SER A 427 11.38 16.60 -29.78
N SER A 428 12.61 17.09 -29.92
CA SER A 428 13.00 18.03 -30.95
C SER A 428 12.76 17.42 -32.35
N SER A 429 11.94 18.07 -33.16
CA SER A 429 11.99 17.94 -34.62
C SER A 429 12.21 19.33 -35.20
N PRO A 430 13.30 19.53 -35.98
CA PRO A 430 13.49 20.73 -36.77
C PRO A 430 12.96 20.52 -38.20
N LEU A 431 12.21 21.50 -38.70
CA LEU A 431 12.25 22.08 -40.07
C LEU A 431 10.88 22.60 -40.52
N ASP A 432 10.66 23.90 -40.26
CA ASP A 432 10.44 24.93 -41.27
C ASP A 432 9.78 24.56 -42.61
N ARG A 433 8.55 25.05 -42.86
CA ARG A 433 8.31 26.24 -43.72
C ARG A 433 6.81 26.55 -43.90
N ALA A 434 6.49 27.82 -43.63
CA ALA A 434 5.46 28.73 -44.19
C ALA A 434 4.36 28.12 -45.10
N THR A 435 3.08 28.47 -44.96
CA THR A 435 2.54 29.82 -45.24
C THR A 435 1.05 29.97 -44.83
N THR A 436 0.75 31.14 -44.26
CA THR A 436 -0.42 32.02 -44.52
C THR A 436 -1.87 31.58 -44.22
N SER A 437 -2.55 32.49 -43.51
CA SER A 437 -3.96 32.89 -43.66
C SER A 437 -4.96 32.41 -42.61
N SER A 438 -5.02 33.24 -41.56
CA SER A 438 -6.22 33.58 -40.80
C SER A 438 -7.51 33.67 -41.62
N ARG A 439 -8.64 33.46 -40.91
CA ARG A 439 -10.04 33.70 -41.32
C ARG A 439 -10.69 32.54 -42.07
N LEU A 440 -11.38 31.67 -41.34
CA LEU A 440 -12.75 31.22 -41.61
C LEU A 440 -13.08 30.08 -40.62
N ARG A 441 -13.69 30.41 -39.47
CA ARG A 441 -14.58 29.52 -38.68
C ARG A 441 -15.14 30.19 -37.41
N ALA A 442 -15.34 31.50 -37.45
CA ALA A 442 -16.14 32.25 -36.46
C ALA A 442 -17.46 32.75 -37.07
N ARG A 443 -18.10 31.94 -37.91
CA ARG A 443 -19.38 32.28 -38.57
C ARG A 443 -20.31 31.06 -38.77
N ARG A 444 -20.48 30.25 -37.73
CA ARG A 444 -21.49 29.16 -37.69
C ARG A 444 -22.10 28.89 -36.30
N ALA A 445 -22.24 29.92 -35.46
CA ALA A 445 -22.94 29.80 -34.17
C ALA A 445 -23.80 31.03 -33.83
N ARG A 446 -24.40 31.65 -34.85
CA ARG A 446 -25.30 32.81 -34.67
C ARG A 446 -26.52 32.81 -35.61
N GLU A 447 -26.96 31.63 -36.05
CA GLU A 447 -28.17 31.45 -36.88
C GLU A 447 -28.98 30.20 -36.49
N ALA A 448 -29.09 29.89 -35.19
CA ALA A 448 -29.90 28.76 -34.70
C ALA A 448 -30.64 29.04 -33.38
N ARG A 449 -31.05 30.29 -33.14
CA ARG A 449 -31.89 30.67 -31.97
C ARG A 449 -32.86 31.83 -32.24
N GLN A 450 -33.52 31.84 -33.40
CA GLN A 450 -34.75 32.62 -33.62
C GLN A 450 -35.63 31.85 -34.58
N GLY A 451 -36.62 31.13 -34.05
CA GLY A 451 -37.60 30.39 -34.84
C GLY A 451 -38.17 29.21 -34.08
N GLU A 452 -38.87 29.47 -32.97
CA GLU A 452 -39.88 28.60 -32.35
C GLU A 452 -40.48 29.36 -31.16
N ASP A 453 -41.52 30.13 -31.46
CA ASP A 453 -42.67 30.45 -30.59
C ASP A 453 -43.62 31.32 -31.41
N GLY A 454 -44.56 30.64 -32.08
CA GLY A 454 -45.75 31.17 -32.73
C GLY A 454 -46.91 30.23 -32.42
#